data_AF-A0AAN9F3I5-F1
#
_entry.id   AF-A0AAN9F3I5-F1
#
_cell.length_a   1.000
_cell.length_b   1.000
_cell.length_c   1.000
_cell.angle_alpha   90.00
_cell.angle_beta   90.00
_cell.angle_gamma   90.00
#
_symmetry.space_group_name_H-M   'P 1'
#
loop_
_entity.id
_entity.type
_entity.pdbx_description
1 polymer ?
#
loop_
_entity_poly.entity_id
_entity_poly.type
_entity_poly.pdbx_seq_one_letter_code
_entity_poly.pdbx_strand_id
1 'polypeptide(L)'
;MVFTAYAIKVALAQRYYASIKTWHLPPEFGEDLKYGKSIPDMIDTYKNTWMTYSPELKFIYVPLMEYNHWYLMVVSMSDRTVYHVDSYLQDHDIEDRRAVIRNVCEALYKIMTSDAYGDSAVYTPFDLEQWPIDIARGVPNMGSSANSSIWVLQWMLMEDSFAPNLPGL
;
A
#
# COMPACT_ATOMS: atom_id res chain seq x y z
N MET A 1 -7.34 12.92 -5.41
CA MET A 1 -7.96 13.88 -4.46
C MET A 1 -8.52 13.21 -3.21
N VAL A 2 -9.46 12.25 -3.28
CA VAL A 2 -10.04 11.62 -2.07
C VAL A 2 -9.03 10.77 -1.30
N PHE A 3 -8.24 9.93 -1.98
CA PHE A 3 -7.22 9.11 -1.31
C PHE A 3 -6.11 9.93 -0.67
N THR A 4 -5.59 10.94 -1.37
CA THR A 4 -4.57 11.85 -0.84
C THR A 4 -5.06 12.55 0.43
N ALA A 5 -6.30 13.06 0.43
CA ALA A 5 -6.89 13.69 1.61
C ALA A 5 -7.07 12.70 2.77
N TYR A 6 -7.50 11.47 2.47
CA TYR A 6 -7.62 10.40 3.48
C TYR A 6 -6.26 10.00 4.05
N ALA A 7 -5.27 9.76 3.20
CA ALA A 7 -3.89 9.43 3.60
C ALA A 7 -3.28 10.52 4.50
N ILE A 8 -3.46 11.80 4.14
CA ILE A 8 -3.04 12.94 4.97
C ILE A 8 -3.77 12.93 6.32
N LYS A 9 -5.09 12.72 6.33
CA LYS A 9 -5.87 12.66 7.57
C LYS A 9 -5.32 11.58 8.51
N VAL A 10 -5.09 10.37 8.01
CA VAL A 10 -4.57 9.25 8.81
C VAL A 10 -3.16 9.56 9.32
N ALA A 11 -2.26 10.00 8.43
CA ALA A 11 -0.91 10.38 8.79
C ALA A 11 -0.87 11.46 9.90
N LEU A 12 -1.73 12.48 9.80
CA LEU A 12 -1.82 13.54 10.81
C LEU A 12 -2.42 13.04 12.13
N ALA A 13 -3.46 12.20 12.08
CA ALA A 13 -4.06 11.62 13.28
C ALA A 13 -3.04 10.73 14.03
N GLN A 14 -2.25 9.97 13.29
CA GLN A 14 -1.26 9.04 13.83
C GLN A 14 -0.08 9.72 14.53
N ARG A 15 0.18 11.00 14.27
CA ARG A 15 1.20 11.78 15.01
C ARG A 15 0.91 11.92 16.50
N TYR A 16 -0.34 11.70 16.91
CA TYR A 16 -0.76 11.77 18.32
C TYR A 16 -0.83 10.40 18.99
N TYR A 17 -0.62 9.31 18.25
CA TYR A 17 -0.61 7.96 18.81
C TYR A 17 0.77 7.60 19.36
N ALA A 18 0.78 6.77 20.41
CA ALA A 18 1.99 6.23 20.99
C ALA A 18 2.72 5.28 20.02
N SER A 19 1.99 4.63 19.12
CA SER A 19 2.53 3.75 18.08
C SER A 19 1.73 3.84 16.79
N ILE A 20 2.44 3.86 15.65
CA ILE A 20 1.84 3.85 14.31
C ILE A 20 1.74 2.40 13.85
N LYS A 21 0.53 1.96 13.48
CA LYS A 21 0.30 0.57 13.04
C LYS A 21 0.09 0.44 11.55
N THR A 22 -0.19 1.52 10.85
CA THR A 22 -0.47 1.48 9.42
C THR A 22 0.16 2.66 8.70
N TRP A 23 0.66 2.42 7.50
CA TRP A 23 1.02 3.47 6.56
C TRP A 23 -0.06 3.53 5.48
N HIS A 24 -0.52 4.74 5.17
CA HIS A 24 -1.46 4.98 4.07
C HIS A 24 -0.76 5.89 3.07
N LEU A 25 -0.25 5.30 2.00
CA LEU A 25 0.42 6.05 0.95
C LEU A 25 -0.61 6.76 0.07
N PRO A 26 -0.29 7.97 -0.41
CA PRO A 26 -1.12 8.65 -1.38
C PRO A 26 -0.94 8.00 -2.77
N PRO A 27 -1.94 8.06 -3.68
CA PRO A 27 -1.80 7.51 -5.04
C PRO A 27 -0.59 8.02 -5.82
N GLU A 28 -0.20 9.25 -5.54
CA GLU A 28 0.97 9.92 -6.11
C GLU A 28 2.25 9.11 -5.89
N PHE A 29 2.33 8.27 -4.84
CA PHE A 29 3.46 7.35 -4.63
C PHE A 29 3.60 6.35 -5.78
N GLY A 30 2.50 5.73 -6.20
CA GLY A 30 2.51 4.78 -7.31
C GLY A 30 2.73 5.46 -8.67
N GLU A 31 2.16 6.66 -8.85
CA GLU A 31 2.34 7.45 -10.06
C GLU A 31 3.79 7.94 -10.22
N ASP A 32 4.37 8.52 -9.17
CA ASP A 32 5.77 8.97 -9.17
C ASP A 32 6.73 7.83 -9.51
N LEU A 33 6.51 6.63 -8.94
CA LEU A 33 7.30 5.46 -9.26
C LEU A 33 7.15 5.05 -10.74
N LYS A 34 5.92 5.04 -11.25
CA LYS A 34 5.63 4.74 -12.66
C LYS A 34 6.29 5.74 -13.62
N TYR A 35 6.37 7.02 -13.24
CA TYR A 35 7.01 8.07 -14.02
C TYR A 35 8.53 8.19 -13.75
N GLY A 36 9.10 7.25 -12.98
CA GLY A 36 10.55 7.10 -12.84
C GLY A 36 11.19 8.07 -11.83
N LYS A 37 10.43 8.57 -10.85
CA LYS A 37 10.99 9.35 -9.74
C LYS A 37 12.02 8.51 -8.99
N SER A 38 13.16 9.11 -8.69
CA SER A 38 14.28 8.39 -8.08
C SER A 38 13.99 8.01 -6.63
N ILE A 39 14.60 6.94 -6.12
CA ILE A 39 14.45 6.53 -4.71
C ILE A 39 14.79 7.67 -3.72
N PRO A 40 15.88 8.44 -3.89
CA PRO A 40 16.14 9.61 -3.05
C PRO A 40 14.99 10.63 -3.05
N ASP A 41 14.45 10.97 -4.22
CA ASP A 41 13.34 11.92 -4.32
C ASP A 41 12.05 11.36 -3.70
N MET A 42 11.83 10.05 -3.83
CA MET A 42 10.72 9.34 -3.17
C MET A 42 10.87 9.42 -1.65
N ILE A 43 12.06 9.20 -1.10
CA ILE A 43 12.36 9.33 0.34
C ILE A 43 12.03 10.74 0.81
N ASP A 44 12.58 11.76 0.14
CA ASP A 44 12.40 13.17 0.52
C ASP A 44 10.92 13.58 0.49
N THR A 45 10.17 13.05 -0.48
CA THR A 45 8.75 13.33 -0.62
C THR A 45 7.94 12.62 0.47
N TYR A 46 8.12 11.31 0.64
CA TYR A 46 7.13 10.48 1.32
C TYR A 46 7.46 10.12 2.78
N LYS A 47 8.76 10.01 3.12
CA LYS A 47 9.22 9.41 4.37
C LYS A 47 8.63 10.07 5.62
N ASN A 48 8.75 11.38 5.72
CA ASN A 48 8.43 12.11 6.95
C ASN A 48 6.92 12.21 7.24
N THR A 49 6.08 12.05 6.21
CA THR A 49 4.64 12.24 6.34
C THR A 49 3.88 10.92 6.34
N TRP A 50 4.16 10.02 5.40
CA TRP A 50 3.34 8.81 5.20
C TRP A 50 4.06 7.51 5.58
N MET A 51 5.39 7.55 5.72
CA MET A 51 6.21 6.37 6.04
C MET A 51 7.00 6.59 7.33
N THR A 52 6.37 7.21 8.33
CA THR A 52 7.02 7.39 9.63
C THR A 52 7.29 6.03 10.25
N TYR A 53 8.57 5.78 10.56
CA TYR A 53 9.02 4.54 11.16
C TYR A 53 8.18 4.12 12.38
N SER A 54 7.89 2.82 12.48
CA SER A 54 7.28 2.22 13.67
C SER A 54 7.58 0.72 13.78
N PRO A 55 7.98 0.22 14.96
CA PRO A 55 8.16 -1.20 15.20
C PRO A 55 6.83 -1.98 15.28
N GLU A 56 5.70 -1.27 15.42
CA GLU A 56 4.35 -1.86 15.48
C GLU A 56 3.61 -1.81 14.14
N LEU A 57 4.32 -1.48 13.05
CA LEU A 57 3.73 -1.42 11.72
C LEU A 57 3.16 -2.80 11.34
N LYS A 58 1.85 -2.86 11.12
CA LYS A 58 1.12 -4.05 10.69
C LYS A 58 0.86 -4.05 9.18
N PHE A 59 0.44 -2.91 8.65
CA PHE A 59 0.00 -2.81 7.26
C PHE A 59 0.57 -1.58 6.53
N ILE A 60 0.88 -1.74 5.24
CA ILE A 60 1.13 -0.64 4.32
C ILE A 60 0.07 -0.69 3.23
N TYR A 61 -0.71 0.37 3.10
CA TYR A 61 -1.75 0.55 2.10
C TYR A 61 -1.22 1.42 0.96
N VAL A 62 -1.24 0.89 -0.26
CA VAL A 62 -0.83 1.60 -1.47
C VAL A 62 -1.95 1.56 -2.50
N PRO A 63 -2.74 2.64 -2.65
CA PRO A 63 -3.74 2.73 -3.71
C PRO A 63 -3.04 2.88 -5.07
N LEU A 64 -3.43 2.06 -6.04
CA LEU A 64 -2.85 2.01 -7.38
C LEU A 64 -3.95 2.24 -8.42
N MET A 65 -3.57 2.84 -9.57
CA MET A 65 -4.49 3.14 -10.66
C MET A 65 -3.90 2.74 -12.01
N GLU A 66 -4.67 1.96 -12.77
CA GLU A 66 -4.38 1.64 -14.17
C GLU A 66 -5.65 1.75 -14.99
N TYR A 67 -5.57 2.37 -16.17
CA TYR A 67 -6.70 2.54 -17.10
C TYR A 67 -7.99 3.06 -16.44
N ASN A 68 -7.85 4.02 -15.52
CA ASN A 68 -8.97 4.62 -14.74
C ASN A 68 -9.71 3.62 -13.82
N HIS A 69 -9.05 2.52 -13.45
CA HIS A 69 -9.51 1.57 -12.45
C HIS A 69 -8.60 1.60 -11.23
N TRP A 70 -9.20 1.66 -10.05
CA TRP A 70 -8.49 1.68 -8.78
C TRP A 70 -8.44 0.29 -8.17
N TYR A 71 -7.28 -0.07 -7.67
CA TYR A 71 -7.09 -1.26 -6.85
C TYR A 71 -6.13 -0.94 -5.71
N LEU A 72 -6.03 -1.85 -4.76
CA LEU A 72 -5.27 -1.64 -3.54
C LEU A 72 -4.25 -2.74 -3.36
N MET A 73 -3.01 -2.33 -3.13
CA MET A 73 -1.97 -3.18 -2.59
C MET A 73 -1.95 -3.02 -1.07
N VAL A 74 -1.95 -4.14 -0.35
CA VAL A 74 -1.80 -4.16 1.12
C VAL A 74 -0.63 -5.07 1.49
N VAL A 75 0.44 -4.49 2.03
CA VAL A 75 1.54 -5.27 2.61
C VAL A 75 1.15 -5.66 4.02
N SER A 76 1.12 -6.96 4.34
CA SER A 76 0.90 -7.49 5.69
C SER A 76 2.22 -7.91 6.32
N MET A 77 2.65 -7.20 7.37
CA MET A 77 3.91 -7.48 8.06
C MET A 77 3.88 -8.80 8.83
N SER A 78 2.73 -9.17 9.39
CA SER A 78 2.55 -10.42 10.13
C SER A 78 2.54 -11.63 9.20
N ASP A 79 1.85 -11.51 8.07
CA ASP A 79 1.65 -12.63 7.15
C ASP A 79 2.81 -12.76 6.16
N ARG A 80 3.73 -11.78 6.15
CA ARG A 80 4.81 -11.65 5.17
C ARG A 80 4.31 -11.85 3.74
N THR A 81 3.18 -11.20 3.44
CA THR A 81 2.44 -11.39 2.19
C THR A 81 1.95 -10.03 1.69
N VAL A 82 1.92 -9.87 0.38
CA VAL A 82 1.36 -8.68 -0.29
C VAL A 82 0.02 -9.05 -0.91
N TYR A 83 -1.04 -8.39 -0.47
CA TYR A 83 -2.38 -8.63 -0.96
C TYR A 83 -2.75 -7.67 -2.10
N HIS A 84 -3.14 -8.24 -3.23
CA HIS A 84 -3.81 -7.57 -4.33
C HIS A 84 -5.32 -7.58 -4.06
N VAL A 85 -5.89 -6.41 -3.79
CA VAL A 85 -7.31 -6.23 -3.46
C VAL A 85 -7.98 -5.41 -4.56
N ASP A 86 -8.95 -6.02 -5.24
CA ASP A 86 -9.52 -5.45 -6.45
C ASP A 86 -10.98 -5.87 -6.68
N SER A 87 -11.88 -4.89 -6.78
CA SER A 87 -13.34 -5.10 -6.93
C SER A 87 -13.75 -5.51 -8.35
N TYR A 88 -12.83 -5.48 -9.30
CA TYR A 88 -13.02 -5.81 -10.71
C TYR A 88 -11.72 -6.35 -11.33
N LEU A 89 -11.26 -7.48 -10.80
CA LEU A 89 -10.09 -8.19 -11.34
C LEU A 89 -10.50 -9.12 -12.48
N GLN A 90 -9.91 -8.93 -13.65
CA GLN A 90 -10.04 -9.83 -14.79
C GLN A 90 -8.77 -10.67 -14.95
N ASP A 91 -8.90 -11.90 -15.44
CA ASP A 91 -7.77 -12.85 -15.54
C ASP A 91 -6.57 -12.29 -16.31
N HIS A 92 -6.83 -11.48 -17.35
CA HIS A 92 -5.76 -10.88 -18.15
C HIS A 92 -5.04 -9.72 -17.45
N ASP A 93 -5.65 -9.10 -16.43
CA ASP A 93 -5.02 -8.01 -15.67
C ASP A 93 -4.07 -8.53 -14.58
N ILE A 94 -4.19 -9.81 -14.20
CA ILE A 94 -3.54 -10.35 -13.00
C ILE A 94 -2.01 -10.20 -13.06
N GLU A 95 -1.39 -10.62 -14.16
CA GLU A 95 0.07 -10.60 -14.26
C GLU A 95 0.63 -9.19 -14.45
N ASP A 96 -0.07 -8.32 -15.17
CA ASP A 96 0.31 -6.92 -15.35
C ASP A 96 0.24 -6.16 -14.01
N ARG A 97 -0.87 -6.29 -13.27
CA ARG A 97 -1.00 -5.71 -11.91
C ARG A 97 0.01 -6.29 -10.94
N ARG A 98 0.31 -7.59 -11.02
CA ARG A 98 1.38 -8.21 -10.22
C ARG A 98 2.74 -7.61 -10.52
N ALA A 99 3.07 -7.31 -11.78
CA ALA A 99 4.31 -6.64 -12.12
C ALA A 99 4.40 -5.24 -11.50
N VAL A 100 3.30 -4.47 -11.54
CA VAL A 100 3.23 -3.16 -10.86
C VAL A 100 3.44 -3.31 -9.34
N ILE A 101 2.76 -4.26 -8.70
CA ILE A 101 2.90 -4.54 -7.28
C ILE A 101 4.35 -4.92 -6.92
N ARG A 102 5.02 -5.77 -7.73
CA ARG A 102 6.44 -6.12 -7.51
C ARG A 102 7.35 -4.89 -7.56
N ASN A 103 7.16 -4.01 -8.54
CA ASN A 103 7.95 -2.78 -8.66
C ASN A 103 7.74 -1.87 -7.43
N VAL A 104 6.50 -1.77 -6.94
CA VAL A 104 6.18 -1.02 -5.72
C VAL A 104 6.84 -1.65 -4.50
N CYS A 105 6.85 -2.99 -4.37
CA CYS A 105 7.57 -3.69 -3.30
C CYS A 105 9.08 -3.40 -3.34
N GLU A 106 9.70 -3.48 -4.52
CA GLU A 106 11.13 -3.18 -4.67
C GLU A 106 11.46 -1.73 -4.25
N ALA A 107 10.61 -0.77 -4.63
CA ALA A 107 10.77 0.62 -4.22
C ALA A 107 10.60 0.79 -2.69
N LEU A 108 9.56 0.19 -2.11
CA LEU A 108 9.35 0.21 -0.66
C LEU A 108 10.53 -0.39 0.09
N TYR A 109 11.04 -1.53 -0.36
CA TYR A 109 12.21 -2.18 0.20
C TYR A 109 13.42 -1.22 0.19
N LYS A 110 13.78 -0.67 -0.99
CA LYS A 110 14.89 0.29 -1.11
C LYS A 110 14.74 1.52 -0.23
N ILE A 111 13.53 2.06 -0.10
CA ILE A 111 13.23 3.20 0.77
C ILE A 111 13.45 2.82 2.24
N MET A 112 12.84 1.72 2.68
CA MET A 112 12.87 1.28 4.08
C MET A 112 14.24 0.76 4.53
N THR A 113 15.11 0.32 3.61
CA THR A 113 16.50 -0.08 3.90
C THR A 113 17.51 1.04 3.63
N SER A 114 17.06 2.23 3.24
CA SER A 114 17.96 3.36 3.01
C SER A 114 18.52 3.92 4.31
N ASP A 115 19.70 4.52 4.24
CA ASP A 115 20.35 5.21 5.35
C ASP A 115 19.49 6.33 5.95
N ALA A 116 18.46 6.81 5.22
CA ALA A 116 17.53 7.80 5.74
C ALA A 116 16.79 7.32 6.99
N TYR A 117 16.60 6.00 7.15
CA TYR A 117 16.00 5.41 8.36
C TYR A 117 17.00 5.21 9.50
N GLY A 118 18.30 5.37 9.26
CA GLY A 118 19.36 5.21 10.26
C GLY A 118 19.23 3.90 11.03
N ASP A 119 19.34 3.98 12.37
CA ASP A 119 19.21 2.83 13.27
C ASP A 119 17.85 2.12 13.20
N SER A 120 16.83 2.79 12.64
CA SER A 120 15.49 2.20 12.51
C SER A 120 15.40 1.17 11.38
N ALA A 121 16.36 1.13 10.46
CA ALA A 121 16.39 0.19 9.34
C ALA A 121 16.48 -1.28 9.78
N VAL A 122 16.96 -1.57 11.01
CA VAL A 122 17.09 -2.94 11.55
C VAL A 122 15.74 -3.67 11.70
N TYR A 123 14.63 -2.93 11.72
CA TYR A 123 13.27 -3.49 11.85
C TYR A 123 12.52 -3.55 10.50
N THR A 124 13.16 -3.11 9.42
CA THR A 124 12.64 -3.27 8.06
C THR A 124 12.76 -4.73 7.64
N PRO A 125 11.71 -5.34 7.05
CA PRO A 125 11.85 -6.68 6.48
C PRO A 125 12.87 -6.68 5.35
N PHE A 126 13.94 -7.46 5.52
CA PHE A 126 15.07 -7.51 4.58
C PHE A 126 14.74 -8.21 3.25
N ASP A 127 13.53 -8.77 3.12
CA ASP A 127 13.11 -9.63 2.02
C ASP A 127 11.74 -9.24 1.43
N LEU A 128 11.25 -8.01 1.68
CA LEU A 128 9.91 -7.57 1.24
C LEU A 128 9.68 -7.73 -0.28
N GLU A 129 10.72 -7.57 -1.10
CA GLU A 129 10.68 -7.79 -2.54
C GLU A 129 10.44 -9.26 -2.95
N GLN A 130 10.65 -10.20 -2.04
CA GLN A 130 10.50 -11.65 -2.25
C GLN A 130 9.18 -12.19 -1.70
N TRP A 131 8.38 -11.35 -1.03
CA TRP A 131 7.13 -11.79 -0.42
C TRP A 131 6.11 -12.21 -1.49
N PRO A 132 5.32 -13.28 -1.23
CA PRO A 132 4.28 -13.72 -2.15
C PRO A 132 3.23 -12.63 -2.38
N ILE A 133 2.71 -12.58 -3.61
CA ILE A 133 1.59 -11.69 -3.99
C ILE A 133 0.32 -12.53 -4.16
N ASP A 134 -0.58 -12.40 -3.20
CA ASP A 134 -1.85 -13.13 -3.15
C ASP A 134 -3.02 -12.21 -3.49
N ILE A 135 -4.02 -12.77 -4.18
CA ILE A 135 -5.29 -12.08 -4.42
C ILE A 135 -6.15 -12.22 -3.16
N ALA A 136 -6.62 -11.11 -2.61
CA ALA A 136 -7.50 -11.13 -1.44
C ALA A 136 -8.83 -11.85 -1.75
N ARG A 137 -9.31 -12.65 -0.81
CA ARG A 137 -10.54 -13.43 -0.96
C ARG A 137 -11.72 -12.67 -0.38
N GLY A 138 -12.92 -12.95 -0.91
CA GLY A 138 -14.15 -12.32 -0.45
C GLY A 138 -14.30 -10.85 -0.86
N VAL A 139 -13.43 -10.37 -1.75
CA VAL A 139 -13.61 -9.08 -2.42
C VAL A 139 -14.87 -9.14 -3.29
N PRO A 140 -15.85 -8.21 -3.11
CA PRO A 140 -17.01 -8.15 -3.98
C PRO A 140 -16.58 -7.88 -5.43
N ASN A 141 -16.81 -8.83 -6.34
CA ASN A 141 -16.66 -8.57 -7.77
C ASN A 141 -17.93 -7.88 -8.27
N MET A 142 -17.85 -6.58 -8.47
CA MET A 142 -19.03 -5.75 -8.78
C MET A 142 -19.31 -5.66 -10.29
N GLY A 143 -18.60 -6.42 -11.11
CA GLY A 143 -18.77 -6.45 -12.57
C GLY A 143 -18.50 -5.12 -13.28
N SER A 144 -17.96 -4.12 -12.58
CA SER A 144 -17.67 -2.79 -13.11
C SER A 144 -16.58 -2.08 -12.30
N SER A 145 -15.74 -1.31 -12.99
CA SER A 145 -14.72 -0.44 -12.40
C SER A 145 -15.26 0.87 -11.83
N ALA A 146 -16.53 1.23 -12.11
CA ALA A 146 -17.08 2.56 -11.84
C ALA A 146 -16.97 2.99 -10.35
N ASN A 147 -17.06 2.04 -9.43
CA ASN A 147 -17.01 2.27 -7.99
C ASN A 147 -15.70 1.76 -7.35
N SER A 148 -14.71 1.40 -8.15
CA SER A 148 -13.43 0.86 -7.68
C SER A 148 -12.77 1.76 -6.62
N SER A 149 -12.86 3.08 -6.80
CA SER A 149 -12.30 4.03 -5.86
C SER A 149 -12.98 4.02 -4.48
N ILE A 150 -14.28 3.76 -4.43
CA ILE A 150 -15.05 3.65 -3.18
C ILE A 150 -14.64 2.39 -2.42
N TRP A 151 -14.43 1.28 -3.13
CA TRP A 151 -13.96 0.03 -2.52
C TRP A 151 -12.55 0.16 -1.95
N VAL A 152 -11.62 0.75 -2.70
CA VAL A 152 -10.27 1.05 -2.20
C VAL A 152 -10.34 1.89 -0.92
N LEU A 153 -11.20 2.91 -0.88
CA LEU A 153 -11.37 3.72 0.33
C LEU A 153 -11.93 2.90 1.50
N GLN A 154 -12.91 2.02 1.26
CA GLN A 154 -13.47 1.15 2.30
C GLN A 154 -12.42 0.19 2.89
N TRP A 155 -11.54 -0.38 2.07
CA TRP A 155 -10.47 -1.23 2.58
C TRP A 155 -9.41 -0.45 3.33
N MET A 156 -9.07 0.77 2.88
CA MET A 156 -8.17 1.65 3.62
C MET A 156 -8.77 2.10 4.98
N LEU A 157 -10.10 2.16 5.10
CA LEU A 157 -10.79 2.45 6.37
C LEU A 157 -10.73 1.30 7.38
N MET A 158 -10.26 0.10 6.98
CA MET A 158 -10.07 -1.02 7.91
C MET A 158 -8.83 -0.83 8.80
N GLU A 159 -7.89 0.06 8.42
CA GLU A 159 -6.70 0.41 9.19
C GLU A 159 -5.97 -0.83 9.78
N ASP A 160 -5.92 -1.00 11.10
CA ASP A 160 -5.21 -2.11 11.75
C ASP A 160 -6.03 -3.40 11.86
N SER A 161 -7.21 -3.43 11.24
CA SER A 161 -8.20 -4.51 11.25
C SER A 161 -8.41 -5.16 9.87
N PHE A 162 -7.53 -4.90 8.89
CA PHE A 162 -7.61 -5.58 7.60
C PHE A 162 -7.48 -7.09 7.75
N ALA A 163 -8.33 -7.81 7.01
CA ALA A 163 -8.32 -9.26 6.93
C ALA A 163 -8.31 -9.68 5.45
N PRO A 164 -7.41 -10.59 5.04
CA PRO A 164 -7.32 -11.02 3.64
C PRO A 164 -8.49 -11.89 3.18
N ASN A 165 -9.27 -12.43 4.13
CA ASN A 165 -10.61 -12.98 3.90
C ASN A 165 -11.62 -11.89 4.25
N LEU A 166 -11.84 -10.98 3.31
CA LEU A 166 -12.82 -9.93 3.52
C LEU A 166 -14.20 -10.60 3.60
N PRO A 167 -15.01 -10.28 4.62
CA PRO A 167 -16.38 -10.79 4.65
C PRO A 167 -17.06 -10.27 3.38
N GLY A 168 -17.36 -11.18 2.46
CA GLY A 168 -18.18 -10.85 1.30
C GLY A 168 -19.47 -10.24 1.81
N LEU A 169 -19.72 -8.98 1.45
CA LEU A 169 -20.99 -8.31 1.74
C LEU A 169 -22.13 -9.02 1.00
#